data_AF-M5BIW2-F1
#
_entry.id   AF-M5BIW2-F1
#
_cell.length_a   1.000
_cell.length_b   1.000
_cell.length_c   1.000
_cell.angle_alpha   90.00
_cell.angle_beta   90.00
_cell.angle_gamma   90.00
#
_symmetry.space_group_name_H-M   'P 1'
#
loop_
_entity.id
_entity.type
_entity.pdbx_description
1 polymer ?
#
loop_
_entity_poly.entity_id
_entity_poly.type
_entity_poly.pdbx_seq_one_letter_code
_entity_poly.pdbx_strand_id
1 'polypeptide(L)'
;MQLVGKRIEKDGSGYVTLVPQDDEDMWHIYNLIQEGDDVRAAAVRRVQSVTNTGSTSSERVHLHLTLRVTKVEFSSSSSSAATADAAQPSNGPTIPTANLSISGRVSEENRHVKMGAFHTLDLEAHRNVKIIKEYWDSIALQRVEEAIVPGRGAEVGAIVCGEGTAAICLLSEHMTVIRQRIEVPVPRKRIGSSTLHEKGLAKFYEALYAGFLRHIPVESLRVIVIASPGFTKDSVYDYIFQEATRTSNKTILQARHKFVRIHVTSPHVHSLVDVLKSPEINVQLKETKFAREGIMLDKLSERIE
;
A
#
# COMPACT_ATOMS: atom_id res chain seq x y z
N MET A 1 -4.81 8.27 -9.23
CA MET A 1 -4.17 8.16 -10.57
C MET A 1 -4.54 9.31 -11.49
N GLN A 2 -3.61 9.78 -12.33
CA GLN A 2 -3.90 10.80 -13.35
C GLN A 2 -4.08 10.16 -14.75
N LEU A 3 -5.20 10.47 -15.41
CA LEU A 3 -5.44 10.10 -16.81
C LEU A 3 -4.77 11.10 -17.75
N VAL A 4 -3.89 10.62 -18.63
CA VAL A 4 -3.21 11.45 -19.65
C VAL A 4 -3.91 11.35 -20.99
N GLY A 5 -4.39 10.17 -21.37
CA GLY A 5 -5.08 9.96 -22.64
C GLY A 5 -5.87 8.65 -22.66
N LYS A 6 -7.04 8.67 -23.28
CA LYS A 6 -7.93 7.51 -23.46
C LYS A 6 -8.45 7.54 -24.89
N ARG A 7 -8.24 6.45 -25.63
CA ARG A 7 -8.85 6.24 -26.94
C ARG A 7 -9.32 4.79 -27.02
N ILE A 8 -10.63 4.62 -27.16
CA ILE A 8 -11.27 3.31 -27.25
C ILE A 8 -12.19 3.38 -28.47
N GLU A 9 -11.96 2.46 -29.39
CA GLU A 9 -12.73 2.32 -30.62
C GLU A 9 -14.03 1.56 -30.34
N LYS A 10 -14.96 1.57 -31.30
CA LYS A 10 -16.29 0.93 -31.14
C LYS A 10 -16.22 -0.59 -31.01
N ASP A 11 -15.13 -1.20 -31.47
CA ASP A 11 -14.86 -2.63 -31.34
C ASP A 11 -14.33 -3.01 -29.94
N GLY A 12 -14.13 -2.02 -29.05
CA GLY A 12 -13.59 -2.21 -27.72
C GLY A 12 -12.05 -2.18 -27.68
N SER A 13 -11.37 -2.14 -28.82
CA SER A 13 -9.91 -2.03 -28.87
C SER A 13 -9.46 -0.61 -28.54
N GLY A 14 -8.28 -0.46 -27.95
CA GLY A 14 -7.78 0.86 -27.65
C GLY A 14 -6.67 0.92 -26.62
N TYR A 15 -6.39 2.14 -26.17
CA TYR A 15 -5.36 2.39 -25.18
C TYR A 15 -5.80 3.40 -24.13
N VAL A 16 -5.20 3.25 -22.95
CA VAL A 16 -5.30 4.20 -21.85
C VAL A 16 -3.87 4.51 -21.38
N THR A 17 -3.55 5.79 -21.24
CA THR A 17 -2.29 6.29 -20.70
C THR A 17 -2.53 6.91 -19.33
N LEU A 18 -1.88 6.34 -18.33
CA LEU A 18 -2.08 6.63 -16.92
C LEU A 18 -0.74 7.02 -16.29
N VAL A 19 -0.80 7.86 -15.25
CA VAL A 19 0.33 8.17 -14.38
C VAL A 19 -0.07 7.77 -12.95
N PRO A 20 0.47 6.67 -12.41
CA PRO A 20 0.27 6.30 -11.01
C PRO A 20 0.93 7.34 -10.11
N GLN A 21 0.26 7.71 -9.03
CA GLN A 21 0.74 8.68 -8.04
C GLN A 21 1.07 7.99 -6.71
N ASP A 22 0.25 7.02 -6.32
CA ASP A 22 0.35 6.33 -5.03
C ASP A 22 0.44 4.80 -5.18
N ASP A 23 0.74 4.09 -4.08
CA ASP A 23 0.81 2.61 -4.03
C ASP A 23 -0.51 1.94 -4.48
N GLU A 24 -1.64 2.58 -4.22
CA GLU A 24 -2.96 2.10 -4.61
C GLU A 24 -3.17 2.17 -6.13
N ASP A 25 -2.62 3.19 -6.79
CA ASP A 25 -2.66 3.28 -8.24
C ASP A 25 -1.88 2.12 -8.88
N MET A 26 -0.78 1.68 -8.28
CA MET A 26 -0.05 0.50 -8.72
C MET A 26 -0.89 -0.78 -8.57
N TRP A 27 -1.68 -0.90 -7.50
CA TRP A 27 -2.64 -1.98 -7.33
C TRP A 27 -3.74 -1.97 -8.39
N HIS A 28 -4.24 -0.78 -8.75
CA HIS A 28 -5.21 -0.64 -9.85
C HIS A 28 -4.61 -1.06 -11.19
N ILE A 29 -3.37 -0.65 -11.50
CA ILE A 29 -2.67 -1.01 -12.73
C ILE A 29 -2.41 -2.52 -12.78
N TYR A 30 -1.94 -3.12 -11.68
CA TYR A 30 -1.74 -4.57 -11.57
C TYR A 30 -3.00 -5.35 -11.98
N ASN A 31 -4.14 -4.90 -11.46
CA ASN A 31 -5.44 -5.50 -11.72
C ASN A 31 -6.02 -5.15 -13.10
N LEU A 32 -5.46 -4.17 -13.80
CA LEU A 32 -5.90 -3.76 -15.13
C LEU A 32 -5.18 -4.55 -16.22
N ILE A 33 -3.90 -4.85 -16.01
CA ILE A 33 -3.04 -5.52 -16.98
C ILE A 33 -3.24 -7.04 -16.92
N GLN A 34 -3.43 -7.65 -18.08
CA GLN A 34 -3.61 -9.08 -18.26
C GLN A 34 -2.53 -9.65 -19.18
N GLU A 35 -2.36 -10.97 -19.13
CA GLU A 35 -1.49 -11.68 -20.07
C GLU A 35 -1.99 -11.46 -21.51
N GLY A 36 -1.08 -11.13 -22.41
CA GLY A 36 -1.42 -10.80 -23.79
C GLY A 36 -1.77 -9.34 -24.04
N ASP A 37 -1.83 -8.47 -23.03
CA ASP A 37 -1.90 -7.02 -23.29
C ASP A 37 -0.56 -6.48 -23.77
N ASP A 38 -0.57 -5.32 -24.42
CA ASP A 38 0.63 -4.58 -24.78
C ASP A 38 0.81 -3.38 -23.83
N VAL A 39 1.94 -3.32 -23.14
CA VAL A 39 2.23 -2.27 -22.15
C VAL A 39 3.49 -1.51 -22.55
N ARG A 40 3.36 -0.18 -22.65
CA ARG A 40 4.45 0.73 -22.97
C ARG A 40 4.81 1.60 -21.78
N ALA A 41 6.04 1.47 -21.30
CA ALA A 41 6.58 2.25 -20.18
C ALA A 41 8.07 2.56 -20.39
N ALA A 42 8.63 3.41 -19.53
CA ALA A 42 10.06 3.68 -19.50
C ALA A 42 10.82 2.47 -18.94
N ALA A 43 11.98 2.16 -19.52
CA ALA A 43 12.87 1.09 -19.11
C ALA A 43 14.32 1.57 -19.14
N VAL A 44 15.17 0.96 -18.32
CA VAL A 44 16.61 1.18 -18.36
C VAL A 44 17.29 -0.10 -18.83
N ARG A 45 18.06 -0.01 -19.91
CA ARG A 45 18.79 -1.16 -20.43
C ARG A 45 20.28 -0.86 -20.51
N ARG A 46 21.08 -1.83 -20.09
CA ARG A 46 22.52 -1.83 -20.36
C ARG A 46 22.76 -2.28 -21.79
N VAL A 47 23.22 -1.37 -22.65
CA VAL A 47 23.54 -1.63 -24.05
C VAL A 47 25.06 -1.77 -24.15
N GLN A 48 25.51 -2.91 -24.67
CA GLN A 48 26.92 -3.12 -25.00
C GLN A 48 27.12 -2.74 -26.47
N SER A 49 28.01 -1.79 -26.73
CA SER A 49 28.48 -1.46 -28.08
C SER A 49 29.88 -2.03 -28.28
N VAL A 50 30.12 -2.58 -29.47
CA VAL A 50 31.44 -3.06 -29.88
C VAL A 50 31.93 -2.12 -30.98
N THR A 51 33.03 -1.42 -30.73
CA THR A 51 33.64 -0.55 -31.75
C THR A 51 34.38 -1.39 -32.79
N ASN A 52 34.61 -0.84 -33.99
CA ASN A 52 35.34 -1.52 -35.07
C ASN A 52 36.76 -1.98 -34.69
N THR A 53 37.34 -1.39 -33.64
CA THR A 53 38.63 -1.76 -33.04
C THR A 53 38.56 -2.92 -32.03
N GLY A 54 37.38 -3.52 -31.82
CA GLY A 54 37.18 -4.67 -30.92
C GLY A 54 37.00 -4.32 -29.44
N SER A 55 37.13 -3.05 -29.05
CA SER A 55 36.84 -2.61 -27.69
C SER A 55 35.33 -2.66 -27.40
N THR A 56 34.96 -3.15 -26.22
CA THR A 56 33.57 -3.20 -25.75
C THR A 56 33.31 -2.06 -24.78
N SER A 57 32.27 -1.27 -25.05
CA SER A 57 31.79 -0.22 -24.14
C SER A 57 30.37 -0.54 -23.70
N SER A 58 30.06 -0.32 -22.43
CA SER A 58 28.75 -0.58 -21.84
C SER A 58 28.14 0.71 -21.33
N GLU A 59 26.99 1.08 -21.87
CA GLU A 59 26.24 2.27 -21.45
C GLU A 59 24.83 1.90 -20.94
N ARG A 60 24.32 2.64 -19.95
CA ARG A 60 22.93 2.50 -19.48
C ARG A 60 22.07 3.52 -20.22
N VAL A 61 21.17 3.03 -21.07
CA VAL A 61 20.28 3.86 -21.89
C VAL A 61 18.87 3.81 -21.33
N HIS A 62 18.26 4.99 -21.15
CA HIS A 62 16.84 5.14 -20.85
C HIS A 62 16.05 5.11 -22.16
N LEU A 63 15.02 4.28 -22.22
CA LEU A 63 14.25 4.07 -23.44
C LEU A 63 12.81 3.69 -23.10
N HIS A 64 11.89 3.81 -24.06
CA HIS A 64 10.52 3.33 -23.91
C HIS A 64 10.37 2.01 -24.66
N LEU A 65 9.92 0.96 -23.98
CA LEU A 65 9.61 -0.32 -24.60
C LEU A 65 8.13 -0.59 -24.52
N THR A 66 7.61 -1.21 -25.57
CA THR A 66 6.29 -1.81 -25.61
C THR A 66 6.47 -3.31 -25.51
N LEU A 67 5.95 -3.91 -24.45
CA LEU A 67 6.02 -5.34 -24.18
C LEU A 67 4.64 -5.97 -24.27
N ARG A 68 4.55 -7.09 -24.99
CA ARG A 68 3.46 -8.06 -24.87
C ARG A 68 3.61 -8.79 -23.54
N VAL A 69 2.68 -8.57 -22.61
CA VAL A 69 2.74 -9.07 -21.24
C VAL A 69 2.68 -10.59 -21.22
N THR A 70 3.60 -11.21 -20.48
CA THR A 70 3.59 -12.64 -20.16
C THR A 70 3.36 -12.87 -18.67
N LYS A 71 3.90 -11.99 -17.82
CA LYS A 71 3.76 -12.10 -16.36
C LYS A 71 3.73 -10.72 -15.73
N VAL A 72 2.89 -10.56 -14.72
CA VAL A 72 2.82 -9.35 -13.89
C VAL A 72 3.05 -9.76 -12.43
N GLU A 73 3.99 -9.12 -11.76
CA GLU A 73 4.25 -9.33 -10.34
C GLU A 73 4.06 -8.01 -9.58
N PHE A 74 3.32 -8.08 -8.47
CA PHE A 74 3.10 -6.94 -7.59
C PHE A 74 3.68 -7.25 -6.21
N SER A 75 4.47 -6.32 -5.69
CA SER A 75 4.98 -6.34 -4.32
C SER A 75 4.48 -5.10 -3.59
N SER A 76 3.78 -5.30 -2.49
CA SER A 76 3.35 -4.21 -1.62
C SER A 76 4.56 -3.54 -0.95
N SER A 77 4.44 -2.26 -0.60
CA SER A 77 5.45 -1.53 0.17
C SER A 77 5.76 -2.18 1.52
N SER A 78 4.86 -3.04 2.04
CA SER A 78 5.07 -3.83 3.26
C SER A 78 6.00 -5.04 3.07
N SER A 79 6.06 -5.63 1.86
CA SER A 79 6.90 -6.80 1.57
C SER A 79 8.34 -6.43 1.16
N SER A 80 8.53 -5.24 0.57
CA SER A 80 9.86 -4.73 0.19
C SER A 80 10.77 -4.37 1.38
N ALA A 81 10.22 -4.21 2.59
CA ALA A 81 11.01 -4.03 3.80
C ALA A 81 11.75 -5.32 4.24
N ALA A 82 11.29 -6.49 3.82
CA ALA A 82 11.90 -7.78 4.17
C ALA A 82 13.09 -8.18 3.28
N THR A 83 13.25 -7.54 2.11
CA THR A 83 14.31 -7.85 1.13
C THR A 83 15.31 -6.72 0.92
N ALA A 84 15.36 -5.75 1.82
CA ALA A 84 16.22 -4.56 1.73
C ALA A 84 17.74 -4.83 1.97
N ASP A 85 18.21 -6.05 1.65
CA ASP A 85 19.63 -6.44 1.74
C ASP A 85 20.29 -6.58 0.36
N ALA A 86 19.66 -6.07 -0.71
CA ALA A 86 20.22 -6.09 -2.06
C ALA A 86 20.06 -4.75 -2.79
N ALA A 87 21.08 -3.90 -2.63
CA ALA A 87 21.65 -2.98 -3.63
C ALA A 87 20.73 -2.02 -4.41
N GLN A 88 20.60 -0.79 -3.91
CA GLN A 88 20.75 0.43 -4.73
C GLN A 88 20.99 1.66 -3.81
N PRO A 89 22.09 2.41 -3.97
CA PRO A 89 22.27 3.68 -3.28
C PRO A 89 21.56 4.78 -4.09
N SER A 90 20.29 5.06 -3.80
CA SER A 90 19.64 6.29 -4.24
C SER A 90 19.71 7.30 -3.08
N ASN A 91 20.41 8.42 -3.31
CA ASN A 91 20.59 9.53 -2.37
C ASN A 91 19.30 10.37 -2.25
N GLY A 92 18.25 9.79 -1.67
CA GLY A 92 17.02 10.50 -1.32
C GLY A 92 16.24 9.70 -0.28
N PRO A 93 15.30 10.32 0.46
CA PRO A 93 14.42 9.59 1.35
C PRO A 93 13.56 8.64 0.51
N THR A 94 13.92 7.35 0.47
CA THR A 94 13.14 6.31 -0.19
C THR A 94 11.91 6.03 0.65
N ILE A 95 10.81 6.70 0.34
CA ILE A 95 9.49 6.30 0.83
C ILE A 95 9.26 4.89 0.26
N PRO A 96 8.94 3.88 1.09
CA PRO A 96 8.69 2.53 0.59
C PRO A 96 7.44 2.58 -0.29
N THR A 97 7.63 2.46 -1.59
CA THR A 97 6.55 2.40 -2.58
C THR A 97 6.33 0.97 -3.03
N ALA A 98 5.11 0.64 -3.42
CA ALA A 98 4.80 -0.63 -4.07
C ALA A 98 5.60 -0.77 -5.37
N ASN A 99 6.06 -1.99 -5.67
CA ASN A 99 6.77 -2.29 -6.90
C ASN A 99 5.89 -3.17 -7.80
N LEU A 100 5.77 -2.79 -9.07
CA LEU A 100 5.01 -3.52 -10.08
C LEU A 100 5.94 -3.83 -11.26
N SER A 101 6.29 -5.10 -11.42
CA SER A 101 7.15 -5.57 -12.50
C SER A 101 6.35 -6.32 -13.56
N ILE A 102 6.53 -5.94 -14.82
CA ILE A 102 5.83 -6.50 -15.97
C ILE A 102 6.85 -7.16 -16.88
N SER A 103 6.83 -8.49 -16.94
CA SER A 103 7.71 -9.25 -17.83
C SER A 103 6.98 -9.64 -19.10
N GLY A 104 7.67 -9.49 -20.23
CA GLY A 104 7.09 -9.74 -21.54
C GLY A 104 8.09 -9.71 -22.68
N ARG A 105 7.58 -9.88 -23.89
CA ARG A 105 8.37 -9.81 -25.13
C ARG A 105 8.16 -8.46 -25.80
N VAL A 106 9.23 -7.88 -26.34
CA VAL A 106 9.15 -6.61 -27.08
C VAL A 106 8.28 -6.79 -28.33
N SER A 107 7.20 -6.02 -28.42
CA SER A 107 6.21 -6.06 -29.51
C SER A 107 6.33 -4.89 -30.50
N GLU A 108 7.02 -3.80 -30.14
CA GLU A 108 7.33 -2.69 -31.05
C GLU A 108 8.86 -2.57 -31.27
N GLU A 109 9.27 -2.22 -32.49
CA GLU A 109 10.68 -2.07 -32.84
C GLU A 109 11.34 -0.94 -32.02
N ASN A 110 12.53 -1.21 -31.50
CA ASN A 110 13.33 -0.22 -30.80
C ASN A 110 14.80 -0.28 -31.26
N ARG A 111 15.46 0.87 -31.34
CA ARG A 111 16.86 1.01 -31.78
C ARG A 111 17.84 0.16 -30.97
N HIS A 112 17.56 -0.03 -29.68
CA HIS A 112 18.47 -0.72 -28.76
C HIS A 112 18.03 -2.15 -28.39
N VAL A 113 16.83 -2.57 -28.81
CA VAL A 113 16.27 -3.86 -28.41
C VAL A 113 15.61 -4.55 -29.60
N LYS A 114 16.03 -5.79 -29.85
CA LYS A 114 15.47 -6.63 -30.90
C LYS A 114 14.01 -6.97 -30.62
N MET A 115 13.18 -6.99 -31.66
CA MET A 115 11.81 -7.50 -31.62
C MET A 115 11.78 -8.92 -31.05
N GLY A 116 10.78 -9.20 -30.21
CA GLY A 116 10.60 -10.49 -29.55
C GLY A 116 11.55 -10.80 -28.40
N ALA A 117 12.54 -9.94 -28.11
CA ALA A 117 13.41 -10.12 -26.96
C ALA A 117 12.62 -9.97 -25.64
N PHE A 118 12.95 -10.79 -24.64
CA PHE A 118 12.37 -10.66 -23.31
C PHE A 118 12.94 -9.46 -22.55
N HIS A 119 12.07 -8.79 -21.81
CA HIS A 119 12.42 -7.72 -20.89
C HIS A 119 11.41 -7.63 -19.75
N THR A 120 11.80 -6.94 -18.68
CA THR A 120 10.94 -6.63 -17.54
C THR A 120 10.88 -5.12 -17.38
N LEU A 121 9.68 -4.57 -17.35
CA LEU A 121 9.40 -3.17 -17.05
C LEU A 121 9.07 -3.04 -15.57
N ASP A 122 9.88 -2.27 -14.84
CA ASP A 122 9.59 -1.88 -13.46
C ASP A 122 8.85 -0.53 -13.50
N LEU A 123 7.61 -0.52 -13.02
CA LEU A 123 6.79 0.69 -12.99
C LEU A 123 7.17 1.55 -11.79
N GLU A 124 7.43 2.81 -12.05
CA GLU A 124 7.70 3.82 -11.02
C GLU A 124 6.51 4.77 -10.87
N ALA A 125 6.28 5.24 -9.65
CA ALA A 125 5.32 6.31 -9.40
C ALA A 125 5.70 7.57 -10.21
N HIS A 126 4.68 8.33 -10.59
CA HIS A 126 4.78 9.56 -11.38
C HIS A 126 5.37 9.40 -12.80
N ARG A 127 5.52 8.18 -13.31
CA ARG A 127 5.89 7.92 -14.71
C ARG A 127 4.70 7.45 -15.53
N ASN A 128 4.68 7.81 -16.81
CA ASN A 128 3.60 7.42 -17.71
C ASN A 128 3.67 5.93 -18.07
N VAL A 129 2.51 5.29 -18.01
CA VAL A 129 2.29 3.92 -18.44
C VAL A 129 1.14 3.91 -19.43
N LYS A 130 1.38 3.37 -20.63
CA LYS A 130 0.34 3.20 -21.66
C LYS A 130 -0.01 1.73 -21.74
N ILE A 131 -1.27 1.40 -21.48
CA ILE A 131 -1.82 0.05 -21.55
C ILE A 131 -2.66 0.00 -22.82
N ILE A 132 -2.37 -0.98 -23.66
CA ILE A 132 -3.03 -1.23 -24.94
C ILE A 132 -3.68 -2.61 -24.84
N LYS A 133 -5.00 -2.65 -25.05
CA LYS A 133 -5.79 -3.88 -25.01
C LYS A 133 -6.50 -4.07 -26.33
N GLU A 134 -6.64 -5.33 -26.70
CA GLU A 134 -7.49 -5.74 -27.83
C GLU A 134 -8.97 -5.49 -27.51
N TYR A 135 -9.37 -5.64 -26.25
CA TYR A 135 -10.73 -5.38 -25.80
C TYR A 135 -10.75 -4.79 -24.38
N TRP A 136 -11.35 -3.62 -24.24
CA TRP A 136 -11.64 -2.96 -22.96
C TRP A 136 -13.05 -3.35 -22.51
N ASP A 137 -13.15 -4.22 -21.51
CA ASP A 137 -14.42 -4.59 -20.91
C ASP A 137 -14.96 -3.48 -19.97
N SER A 138 -16.23 -3.60 -19.60
CA SER A 138 -16.87 -2.64 -18.69
C SER A 138 -16.19 -2.58 -17.32
N ILE A 139 -15.65 -3.70 -16.85
CA ILE A 139 -14.97 -3.81 -15.55
C ILE A 139 -13.62 -3.07 -15.58
N ALA A 140 -12.81 -3.23 -16.62
CA ALA A 140 -11.57 -2.49 -16.79
C ALA A 140 -11.83 -0.98 -16.88
N LEU A 141 -12.89 -0.57 -17.59
CA LEU A 141 -13.27 0.83 -17.71
C LEU A 141 -13.73 1.42 -16.39
N GLN A 142 -14.59 0.71 -15.66
CA GLN A 142 -15.01 1.11 -14.33
C GLN A 142 -13.82 1.21 -13.38
N ARG A 143 -12.85 0.28 -13.46
CA ARG A 143 -11.63 0.31 -12.64
C ARG A 143 -10.76 1.53 -12.96
N VAL A 144 -10.62 1.88 -14.24
CA VAL A 144 -9.91 3.11 -14.64
C VAL A 144 -10.63 4.34 -14.09
N GLU A 145 -11.95 4.40 -14.21
CA GLU A 145 -12.76 5.51 -13.68
C GLU A 145 -12.66 5.62 -12.16
N GLU A 146 -12.70 4.49 -11.44
CA GLU A 146 -12.52 4.45 -9.99
C GLU A 146 -11.14 4.98 -9.56
N ALA A 147 -10.09 4.64 -10.29
CA ALA A 147 -8.72 5.03 -9.95
C ALA A 147 -8.37 6.49 -10.30
N ILE A 148 -9.15 7.15 -11.16
CA ILE A 148 -8.90 8.56 -11.56
C ILE A 148 -9.44 9.57 -10.53
N VAL A 149 -10.37 9.17 -9.67
CA VAL A 149 -11.02 10.09 -8.71
C VAL A 149 -9.99 10.63 -7.70
N PRO A 150 -9.77 11.95 -7.65
CA PRO A 150 -8.81 12.54 -6.72
C PRO A 150 -9.32 12.48 -5.28
N GLY A 151 -8.42 12.26 -4.31
CA GLY A 151 -8.74 12.24 -2.88
C GLY A 151 -8.99 10.86 -2.28
N ARG A 152 -8.88 9.78 -3.07
CA ARG A 152 -9.03 8.38 -2.61
C ARG A 152 -7.76 7.79 -2.00
N GLY A 153 -7.09 8.54 -1.12
CA GLY A 153 -5.98 8.01 -0.34
C GLY A 153 -6.46 7.21 0.86
N ALA A 154 -5.52 6.72 1.68
CA ALA A 154 -5.85 6.05 2.93
C ALA A 154 -6.77 6.93 3.79
N GLU A 155 -7.96 6.42 4.11
CA GLU A 155 -8.98 7.14 4.87
C GLU A 155 -8.93 6.80 6.36
N VAL A 156 -8.45 5.60 6.68
CA VAL A 156 -8.51 5.03 8.03
C VAL A 156 -7.13 4.57 8.48
N GLY A 157 -6.66 5.11 9.61
CA GLY A 157 -5.50 4.57 10.31
C GLY A 157 -5.98 3.54 11.33
N ALA A 158 -5.31 2.40 11.44
CA ALA A 158 -5.63 1.40 12.45
C ALA A 158 -4.38 0.92 13.19
N ILE A 159 -4.51 0.81 14.50
CA ILE A 159 -3.51 0.24 15.40
C ILE A 159 -4.15 -0.99 16.03
N VAL A 160 -3.74 -2.17 15.58
CA VAL A 160 -4.13 -3.42 16.24
C VAL A 160 -3.04 -3.76 17.25
N CYS A 161 -3.37 -3.81 18.53
CA CYS A 161 -2.41 -4.04 19.59
C CYS A 161 -2.86 -5.14 20.56
N GLY A 162 -1.88 -5.85 21.10
CA GLY A 162 -2.01 -6.80 22.20
C GLY A 162 -0.91 -6.54 23.24
N GLU A 163 -0.73 -7.46 24.18
CA GLU A 163 0.37 -7.37 25.13
C GLU A 163 1.70 -7.65 24.41
N GLY A 164 2.50 -6.61 24.17
CA GLY A 164 3.83 -6.71 23.57
C GLY A 164 3.85 -6.84 22.04
N THR A 165 2.69 -6.87 21.37
CA THR A 165 2.61 -6.90 19.91
C THR A 165 1.70 -5.78 19.40
N ALA A 166 2.08 -5.14 18.30
CA ALA A 166 1.23 -4.18 17.62
C ALA A 166 1.48 -4.18 16.11
N ALA A 167 0.43 -3.92 15.34
CA ALA A 167 0.49 -3.71 13.91
C ALA A 167 -0.14 -2.35 13.57
N ILE A 168 0.64 -1.48 12.95
CA ILE A 168 0.20 -0.19 12.45
C ILE A 168 -0.18 -0.37 10.99
N CYS A 169 -1.44 -0.11 10.67
CA CYS A 169 -2.02 -0.32 9.36
C CYS A 169 -2.64 0.98 8.84
N LEU A 170 -2.54 1.20 7.53
CA LEU A 170 -3.34 2.18 6.82
C LEU A 170 -4.32 1.44 5.92
N LEU A 171 -5.58 1.81 6.02
CA LEU A 171 -6.66 1.22 5.25
C LEU A 171 -7.10 2.28 4.24
N SER A 172 -6.94 1.92 2.96
CA SER A 172 -7.55 2.63 1.85
C SER A 172 -8.80 1.89 1.37
N GLU A 173 -9.45 2.41 0.33
CA GLU A 173 -10.66 1.79 -0.23
C GLU A 173 -10.37 0.40 -0.82
N HIS A 174 -9.19 0.20 -1.42
CA HIS A 174 -8.88 -1.03 -2.15
C HIS A 174 -7.83 -1.93 -1.46
N MET A 175 -7.10 -1.41 -0.47
CA MET A 175 -6.05 -2.18 0.19
C MET A 175 -5.85 -1.81 1.66
N THR A 176 -5.42 -2.80 2.44
CA THR A 176 -4.90 -2.61 3.80
C THR A 176 -3.38 -2.78 3.78
N VAL A 177 -2.65 -1.71 4.05
CA VAL A 177 -1.18 -1.70 4.08
C VAL A 177 -0.70 -1.74 5.52
N ILE A 178 0.02 -2.79 5.88
CA ILE A 178 0.73 -2.86 7.17
C ILE A 178 2.01 -2.04 7.04
N ARG A 179 2.08 -0.91 7.72
CA ARG A 179 3.25 -0.02 7.69
C ARG A 179 4.36 -0.49 8.61
N GLN A 180 4.00 -1.02 9.78
CA GLN A 180 4.97 -1.51 10.75
C GLN A 180 4.36 -2.60 11.63
N ARG A 181 5.16 -3.63 11.92
CA ARG A 181 4.89 -4.60 13.00
C ARG A 181 5.88 -4.34 14.13
N ILE A 182 5.36 -4.28 15.33
CA ILE A 182 6.11 -4.02 16.57
C ILE A 182 5.94 -5.25 17.44
N GLU A 183 7.06 -5.84 17.83
CA GLU A 183 7.11 -6.98 18.74
C GLU A 183 8.13 -6.68 19.83
N VAL A 184 7.66 -6.58 21.05
CA VAL A 184 8.44 -6.32 22.25
C VAL A 184 8.11 -7.42 23.26
N PRO A 185 9.09 -8.22 23.69
CA PRO A 185 8.84 -9.28 24.67
C PRO A 185 8.48 -8.65 26.02
N VAL A 186 7.21 -8.73 26.42
CA VAL A 186 6.73 -8.25 27.72
C VAL A 186 6.71 -9.44 28.71
N PRO A 187 7.52 -9.42 29.78
CA PRO A 187 7.52 -10.48 30.78
C PRO A 187 6.16 -10.59 31.47
N ARG A 188 5.69 -11.81 31.76
CA ARG A 188 4.45 -12.01 32.53
C ARG A 188 4.60 -11.48 33.96
N LYS A 189 3.51 -10.99 34.54
CA LYS A 189 3.46 -10.59 35.95
C LYS A 189 3.82 -11.78 36.84
N ARG A 190 4.82 -11.62 37.71
CA ARG A 190 5.18 -12.62 38.72
C ARG A 190 4.66 -12.18 40.08
N ILE A 191 4.25 -13.15 40.90
CA ILE A 191 3.86 -12.93 42.29
C ILE A 191 5.11 -12.44 43.04
N GLY A 192 5.05 -11.20 43.56
CA GLY A 192 6.12 -10.56 44.34
C GLY A 192 6.85 -9.39 43.65
N SER A 193 6.77 -9.22 42.32
CA SER A 193 7.34 -8.04 41.64
C SER A 193 6.71 -7.81 40.25
N SER A 194 6.04 -6.67 40.06
CA SER A 194 5.48 -6.22 38.78
C SER A 194 6.43 -5.31 37.99
N THR A 195 7.53 -4.87 38.60
CA THR A 195 8.43 -3.83 38.06
C THR A 195 9.01 -4.17 36.68
N LEU A 196 9.36 -5.44 36.43
CA LEU A 196 9.87 -5.89 35.14
C LEU A 196 8.80 -5.88 34.05
N HIS A 197 7.57 -6.23 34.40
CA HIS A 197 6.43 -6.21 33.48
C HIS A 197 6.08 -4.76 33.10
N GLU A 198 6.02 -3.86 34.08
CA GLU A 198 5.77 -2.43 33.86
C GLU A 198 6.84 -1.78 32.99
N LYS A 199 8.13 -2.09 33.23
CA LYS A 199 9.23 -1.63 32.36
C LYS A 199 9.13 -2.17 30.94
N GLY A 200 8.71 -3.42 30.75
CA GLY A 200 8.48 -4.00 29.44
C GLY A 200 7.35 -3.30 28.68
N LEU A 201 6.24 -3.01 29.37
CA LEU A 201 5.10 -2.27 28.85
C LEU A 201 5.45 -0.84 28.47
N ALA A 202 6.23 -0.14 29.30
CA ALA A 202 6.69 1.22 28.99
C ALA A 202 7.50 1.26 27.69
N LYS A 203 8.42 0.31 27.50
CA LYS A 203 9.20 0.18 26.25
C LYS A 203 8.31 -0.14 25.04
N PHE A 204 7.30 -0.98 25.23
CA PHE A 204 6.34 -1.30 24.19
C PHE A 204 5.54 -0.05 23.76
N TYR A 205 5.05 0.74 24.71
CA TYR A 205 4.31 1.97 24.41
C TYR A 205 5.19 3.04 23.75
N GLU A 206 6.44 3.18 24.18
CA GLU A 206 7.40 4.08 23.53
C GLU A 206 7.64 3.69 22.06
N ALA A 207 7.87 2.40 21.79
CA ALA A 207 8.03 1.89 20.43
C ALA A 207 6.76 2.10 19.58
N LEU A 208 5.58 1.87 20.17
CA LEU A 208 4.29 2.09 19.52
C LEU A 208 4.07 3.57 19.18
N TYR A 209 4.36 4.48 20.09
CA TYR A 209 4.22 5.92 19.86
C TYR A 209 5.18 6.42 18.78
N ALA A 210 6.43 5.95 18.78
CA ALA A 210 7.39 6.25 17.72
C ALA A 210 6.93 5.75 16.35
N GLY A 211 6.39 4.52 16.28
CA GLY A 211 5.81 3.97 15.06
C GLY A 211 4.57 4.73 14.59
N PHE A 212 3.70 5.13 15.53
CA PHE A 212 2.50 5.92 15.26
C PHE A 212 2.86 7.25 14.58
N LEU A 213 3.79 8.01 15.15
CA LEU A 213 4.22 9.31 14.61
C LEU A 213 4.83 9.18 13.21
N ARG A 214 5.55 8.09 12.93
CA ARG A 214 6.22 7.89 11.65
C ARG A 214 5.26 7.49 10.53
N HIS A 215 4.23 6.70 10.84
CA HIS A 215 3.45 5.99 9.84
C HIS A 215 1.99 6.44 9.70
N ILE A 216 1.44 7.14 10.70
CA ILE A 216 0.04 7.59 10.69
C ILE A 216 -0.02 9.11 10.44
N PRO A 217 -0.38 9.55 9.23
CA PRO A 217 -0.62 10.97 8.95
C PRO A 217 -1.97 11.41 9.52
N VAL A 218 -1.96 11.92 10.75
CA VAL A 218 -3.18 12.25 11.51
C VAL A 218 -4.09 13.29 10.82
N GLU A 219 -3.50 14.17 10.02
CA GLU A 219 -4.23 15.24 9.31
C GLU A 219 -5.07 14.71 8.16
N SER A 220 -4.50 13.82 7.33
CA SER A 220 -5.15 13.30 6.13
C SER A 220 -6.20 12.23 6.44
N LEU A 221 -6.09 11.53 7.56
CA LEU A 221 -7.00 10.45 7.92
C LEU A 221 -8.34 10.98 8.45
N ARG A 222 -9.43 10.29 8.10
CA ARG A 222 -10.78 10.58 8.60
C ARG A 222 -10.98 10.07 10.02
N VAL A 223 -10.52 8.84 10.28
CA VAL A 223 -10.63 8.17 11.58
C VAL A 223 -9.37 7.37 11.89
N ILE A 224 -9.01 7.29 13.17
CA ILE A 224 -7.91 6.49 13.69
C ILE A 224 -8.49 5.49 14.68
N VAL A 225 -8.34 4.21 14.40
CA VAL A 225 -8.86 3.13 15.22
C VAL A 225 -7.75 2.53 16.07
N ILE A 226 -8.01 2.35 17.36
CA ILE A 226 -7.19 1.58 18.28
C ILE A 226 -7.97 0.33 18.66
N ALA A 227 -7.50 -0.82 18.22
CA ALA A 227 -8.15 -2.12 18.38
C ALA A 227 -7.29 -3.03 19.25
N SER A 228 -7.86 -3.57 20.33
CA SER A 228 -7.18 -4.60 21.15
C SER A 228 -8.15 -5.60 21.76
N PRO A 229 -7.69 -6.84 22.06
CA PRO A 229 -8.36 -7.68 23.04
C PRO A 229 -8.17 -7.08 24.44
N GLY A 230 -9.27 -6.95 25.19
CA GLY A 230 -9.26 -6.38 26.54
C GLY A 230 -9.02 -4.87 26.58
N PHE A 231 -8.24 -4.42 27.58
CA PHE A 231 -8.11 -3.01 27.97
C PHE A 231 -6.89 -2.29 27.38
N THR A 232 -6.04 -2.99 26.60
CA THR A 232 -4.80 -2.42 26.06
C THR A 232 -5.05 -1.19 25.20
N LYS A 233 -6.17 -1.15 24.45
CA LYS A 233 -6.61 -0.01 23.64
C LYS A 233 -6.77 1.28 24.46
N ASP A 234 -7.25 1.17 25.70
CA ASP A 234 -7.49 2.31 26.56
C ASP A 234 -6.16 2.82 27.11
N SER A 235 -5.29 1.91 27.56
CA SER A 235 -3.93 2.26 27.99
C SER A 235 -3.09 2.88 26.86
N VAL A 236 -3.19 2.37 25.63
CA VAL A 236 -2.50 2.93 24.45
C VAL A 236 -3.04 4.31 24.12
N TYR A 237 -4.37 4.48 24.13
CA TYR A 237 -4.99 5.79 23.93
C TYR A 237 -4.48 6.80 24.95
N ASP A 238 -4.55 6.46 26.25
CA ASP A 238 -4.11 7.35 27.32
C ASP A 238 -2.63 7.71 27.20
N TYR A 239 -1.78 6.73 26.87
CA TYR A 239 -0.35 6.97 26.65
C TYR A 239 -0.08 7.92 25.48
N ILE A 240 -0.75 7.74 24.33
CA ILE A 240 -0.59 8.62 23.16
C ILE A 240 -0.93 10.07 23.52
N PHE A 241 -2.03 10.30 24.24
CA PHE A 241 -2.44 11.66 24.61
C PHE A 241 -1.60 12.26 25.75
N GLN A 242 -1.12 11.44 26.68
CA GLN A 242 -0.18 11.88 27.71
C GLN A 242 1.14 12.33 27.09
N GLU A 243 1.69 11.56 26.16
CA GLU A 243 2.90 11.91 25.42
C GLU A 243 2.69 13.09 24.48
N ALA A 244 1.56 13.16 23.78
CA ALA A 244 1.23 14.33 22.95
C ALA A 244 1.13 15.63 23.78
N THR A 245 0.64 15.55 25.02
CA THR A 245 0.61 16.68 25.96
C THR A 245 2.02 17.04 26.42
N ARG A 246 2.85 16.04 26.77
CA ARG A 246 4.24 16.22 27.18
C ARG A 246 5.09 16.89 26.09
N THR A 247 4.93 16.47 24.83
CA THR A 247 5.64 17.03 23.67
C THR A 247 4.95 18.27 23.10
N SER A 248 3.78 18.67 23.61
CA SER A 248 2.96 19.77 23.08
C SER A 248 2.63 19.65 21.58
N ASN A 249 2.37 18.42 21.10
CA ASN A 249 2.02 18.17 19.70
C ASN A 249 0.55 18.52 19.44
N LYS A 250 0.33 19.72 18.89
CA LYS A 250 -1.01 20.28 18.65
C LYS A 250 -1.83 19.44 17.66
N THR A 251 -1.20 18.81 16.67
CA THR A 251 -1.88 18.04 15.63
C THR A 251 -2.66 16.85 16.22
N ILE A 252 -2.03 16.10 17.13
CA ILE A 252 -2.66 14.94 17.78
C ILE A 252 -3.76 15.41 18.75
N LEU A 253 -3.49 16.48 19.51
CA LEU A 253 -4.44 17.02 20.49
C LEU A 253 -5.72 17.53 19.81
N GLN A 254 -5.62 18.20 18.67
CA GLN A 254 -6.78 18.67 17.88
C GLN A 254 -7.54 17.50 17.24
N ALA A 255 -6.84 16.45 16.82
CA ALA A 255 -7.42 15.28 16.20
C ALA A 255 -8.03 14.27 17.19
N ARG A 256 -8.17 14.61 18.48
CA ARG A 256 -8.70 13.71 19.52
C ARG A 256 -10.07 13.09 19.17
N HIS A 257 -10.92 13.85 18.47
CA HIS A 257 -12.24 13.41 18.03
C HIS A 257 -12.20 12.32 16.93
N LYS A 258 -11.07 12.17 16.22
CA LYS A 258 -10.86 11.15 15.20
C LYS A 258 -10.50 9.79 15.78
N PHE A 259 -10.13 9.70 17.06
CA PHE A 259 -9.71 8.45 17.68
C PHE A 259 -10.89 7.63 18.20
N VAL A 260 -10.99 6.38 17.76
CA VAL A 260 -12.02 5.42 18.17
C VAL A 260 -11.36 4.19 18.77
N ARG A 261 -11.89 3.70 19.88
CA ARG A 261 -11.32 2.56 20.64
C ARG A 261 -12.26 1.38 20.56
N ILE A 262 -11.82 0.28 19.96
CA ILE A 262 -12.68 -0.88 19.69
C ILE A 262 -12.09 -2.15 20.28
N HIS A 263 -12.98 -2.97 20.82
CA HIS A 263 -12.63 -4.28 21.31
C HIS A 263 -12.55 -5.27 20.15
N VAL A 264 -11.47 -6.06 20.09
CA VAL A 264 -11.30 -7.16 19.12
C VAL A 264 -10.97 -8.46 19.81
N THR A 265 -11.17 -9.57 19.12
CA THR A 265 -10.93 -10.93 19.65
C THR A 265 -9.44 -11.29 19.70
N SER A 266 -8.64 -10.80 18.75
CA SER A 266 -7.23 -11.16 18.58
C SER A 266 -6.37 -9.95 18.21
N PRO A 267 -5.09 -9.87 18.62
CA PRO A 267 -4.19 -8.76 18.31
C PRO A 267 -3.57 -8.85 16.90
N HIS A 268 -4.25 -9.48 15.95
CA HIS A 268 -3.78 -9.67 14.58
C HIS A 268 -4.59 -8.86 13.57
N VAL A 269 -4.00 -8.59 12.41
CA VAL A 269 -4.59 -7.74 11.36
C VAL A 269 -5.93 -8.26 10.84
N HIS A 270 -6.15 -9.58 10.87
CA HIS A 270 -7.44 -10.18 10.50
C HIS A 270 -8.61 -9.66 11.35
N SER A 271 -8.36 -9.32 12.62
CA SER A 271 -9.37 -8.77 13.52
C SER A 271 -9.84 -7.37 13.15
N LEU A 272 -9.21 -6.71 12.17
CA LEU A 272 -9.74 -5.47 11.59
C LEU A 272 -11.08 -5.68 10.90
N VAL A 273 -11.42 -6.91 10.49
CA VAL A 273 -12.75 -7.20 9.96
C VAL A 273 -13.82 -6.99 11.03
N ASP A 274 -13.57 -7.44 12.27
CA ASP A 274 -14.50 -7.25 13.41
C ASP A 274 -14.69 -5.77 13.76
N VAL A 275 -13.61 -4.99 13.63
CA VAL A 275 -13.62 -3.54 13.84
C VAL A 275 -14.64 -2.86 12.93
N LEU A 276 -14.73 -3.27 11.68
CA LEU A 276 -15.66 -2.69 10.69
C LEU A 276 -17.12 -3.05 10.95
N LYS A 277 -17.38 -4.17 11.62
CA LYS A 277 -18.74 -4.55 12.03
C LYS A 277 -19.29 -3.61 13.10
N SER A 278 -18.41 -2.93 13.85
CA SER A 278 -18.83 -2.08 14.97
C SER A 278 -19.64 -0.87 14.49
N PRO A 279 -20.81 -0.60 15.10
CA PRO A 279 -21.70 0.48 14.68
C PRO A 279 -21.07 1.87 14.83
N GLU A 280 -20.15 2.03 15.78
CA GLU A 280 -19.39 3.28 16.03
C GLU A 280 -18.60 3.70 14.79
N ILE A 281 -17.98 2.75 14.10
CA ILE A 281 -17.24 2.99 12.87
C ILE A 281 -18.18 3.19 11.69
N ASN A 282 -19.24 2.40 11.58
CA ASN A 282 -20.18 2.53 10.47
C ASN A 282 -20.82 3.92 10.40
N VAL A 283 -21.06 4.59 11.53
CA VAL A 283 -21.57 5.98 11.53
C VAL A 283 -20.55 6.95 10.93
N GLN A 284 -19.25 6.79 11.22
CA GLN A 284 -18.18 7.67 10.73
C GLN A 284 -17.69 7.33 9.31
N LEU A 285 -17.81 6.05 8.92
CA LEU A 285 -17.36 5.50 7.63
C LEU A 285 -18.50 5.17 6.67
N LYS A 286 -19.70 5.71 6.89
CA LYS A 286 -20.95 5.39 6.17
C LYS A 286 -20.85 5.42 4.63
N GLU A 287 -19.94 6.22 4.09
CA GLU A 287 -19.78 6.40 2.64
C GLU A 287 -18.60 5.63 2.03
N THR A 288 -17.73 5.03 2.85
CA THR A 288 -16.50 4.41 2.34
C THR A 288 -16.83 3.07 1.68
N LYS A 289 -16.09 2.74 0.61
CA LYS A 289 -16.26 1.46 -0.11
C LYS A 289 -15.99 0.28 0.82
N PHE A 290 -14.96 0.40 1.64
CA PHE A 290 -14.51 -0.62 2.57
C PHE A 290 -15.57 -1.01 3.62
N ALA A 291 -16.31 -0.04 4.17
CA ALA A 291 -17.40 -0.32 5.10
C ALA A 291 -18.57 -1.05 4.41
N ARG A 292 -18.90 -0.67 3.16
CA ARG A 292 -19.94 -1.34 2.37
C ARG A 292 -19.59 -2.80 2.08
N GLU A 293 -18.35 -3.10 1.72
CA GLU A 293 -17.88 -4.47 1.50
C GLU A 293 -18.01 -5.32 2.78
N GLY A 294 -17.61 -4.78 3.93
CA GLY A 294 -17.77 -5.44 5.23
C GLY A 294 -19.22 -5.79 5.55
N ILE A 295 -20.15 -4.86 5.34
CA ILE A 295 -21.59 -5.09 5.55
C ILE A 295 -22.15 -6.17 4.62
N MET A 296 -21.70 -6.21 3.36
CA MET A 296 -22.19 -7.22 2.40
C MET A 296 -21.67 -8.62 2.73
N LEU A 297 -20.43 -8.74 3.21
CA LEU A 297 -19.90 -10.00 3.72
C LEU A 297 -20.67 -10.49 4.94
N ASP A 298 -21.05 -9.57 5.84
CA ASP A 298 -21.82 -9.91 7.04
C ASP A 298 -23.21 -10.43 6.69
N LYS A 299 -23.91 -9.75 5.77
CA LYS A 299 -25.20 -10.21 5.21
C LYS A 299 -25.10 -11.57 4.51
N LEU A 300 -23.94 -11.88 3.92
CA LEU A 300 -23.70 -13.18 3.32
C LEU A 300 -23.52 -14.24 4.42
N SER A 301 -22.73 -13.96 5.47
CA SER A 301 -22.57 -14.90 6.58
C SER A 301 -23.88 -15.19 7.30
N GLU A 302 -24.71 -14.16 7.55
CA GLU A 302 -26.04 -14.32 8.18
C GLU A 302 -27.00 -15.20 7.36
N ARG A 303 -26.78 -15.31 6.04
CA ARG A 303 -27.62 -16.15 5.16
C ARG A 303 -27.10 -17.57 5.00
N ILE A 304 -25.84 -17.81 5.35
CA ILE A 304 -25.20 -19.13 5.27
C ILE A 304 -25.43 -19.90 6.58
N GLU A 305 -25.53 -19.20 7.71
CA GLU A 305 -25.99 -19.75 9.01
C GLU A 305 -27.49 -20.02 9.04
#